data_AF-A0A6A6ACK6-F1
#
_entry.id   AF-A0A6A6ACK6-F1
#
_cell.length_a   1.000
_cell.length_b   1.000
_cell.length_c   1.000
_cell.angle_alpha   90.00
_cell.angle_beta   90.00
_cell.angle_gamma   90.00
#
_symmetry.space_group_name_H-M   'P 1'
#
loop_
_entity.id
_entity.type
_entity.pdbx_description
1 polymer ?
#
loop_
_entity_poly.entity_id
_entity_poly.type
_entity_poly.pdbx_seq_one_letter_code
_entity_poly.pdbx_strand_id
1 'polypeptide(L)'
;MAPRPSITGFDPKKFAAASANGTKGDPWARYEQWRYTGPFTRFNRFKGSFPGLGIATVAFAGYLVAEQLFFKDDHAHHDEGHH
;
A
#
# COMPACT_ATOMS: atom_id res chain seq x y z
N MET A 1 -23.63 1.75 -28.40
CA MET A 1 -23.12 0.61 -29.21
C MET A 1 -23.23 -0.64 -28.35
N ALA A 2 -24.03 -1.64 -28.74
CA ALA A 2 -24.06 -2.91 -28.01
C ALA A 2 -22.69 -3.62 -28.15
N PRO A 3 -22.19 -4.30 -27.10
CA PRO A 3 -20.92 -5.01 -27.18
C PRO A 3 -20.99 -6.09 -28.26
N ARG A 4 -20.01 -6.13 -29.16
CA ARG A 4 -19.96 -7.13 -30.23
C ARG A 4 -19.83 -8.53 -29.61
N PRO A 5 -20.65 -9.51 -30.04
CA PRO A 5 -20.53 -10.87 -29.54
C PRO A 5 -19.17 -11.46 -29.89
N SER A 6 -18.62 -12.23 -28.96
CA SER A 6 -17.34 -12.92 -29.11
C SER A 6 -17.41 -13.94 -30.26
N ILE A 7 -16.45 -13.88 -31.19
CA ILE A 7 -16.31 -14.84 -32.31
C ILE A 7 -16.11 -16.28 -31.80
N THR A 8 -15.50 -16.43 -30.63
CA THR A 8 -15.21 -17.74 -30.02
C THR A 8 -16.34 -18.25 -29.14
N GLY A 9 -17.43 -17.48 -28.96
CA GLY A 9 -18.48 -17.79 -28.00
C GLY A 9 -18.07 -17.61 -26.54
N PHE A 10 -16.84 -17.17 -26.27
CA PHE A 10 -16.36 -16.85 -24.93
C PHE A 10 -17.07 -15.61 -24.37
N ASP A 11 -17.73 -15.77 -23.23
CA ASP A 11 -18.39 -14.70 -22.50
C ASP A 11 -17.65 -14.43 -21.18
N PRO A 12 -16.88 -13.32 -21.08
CA PRO A 12 -16.13 -12.98 -19.88
C PRO A 12 -17.02 -12.83 -18.64
N LYS A 13 -18.27 -12.37 -18.79
CA LYS A 13 -19.18 -12.15 -17.66
C LYS A 13 -19.69 -13.48 -17.10
N LYS A 14 -20.00 -14.44 -17.97
CA LYS A 14 -20.35 -15.81 -17.56
C LYS A 14 -19.18 -16.52 -16.90
N PHE A 15 -17.97 -16.37 -17.43
CA PHE A 15 -16.77 -16.93 -16.80
C PHE A 15 -16.51 -16.32 -15.42
N ALA A 16 -16.64 -15.00 -15.26
CA ALA A 16 -16.50 -14.33 -13.97
C ALA A 16 -17.55 -14.81 -12.95
N ALA A 17 -18.81 -14.97 -13.38
CA ALA A 17 -19.88 -15.48 -12.52
C ALA A 17 -19.64 -16.95 -12.11
N ALA A 18 -19.12 -17.78 -13.01
CA ALA A 18 -18.79 -19.18 -12.72
C ALA A 18 -17.55 -19.32 -11.81
N SER A 19 -16.55 -18.46 -11.99
CA SER A 19 -15.31 -18.49 -11.20
C SER A 19 -15.44 -17.86 -9.81
N ALA A 20 -16.49 -17.06 -9.56
CA ALA A 20 -16.76 -16.43 -8.27
C ALA A 20 -16.86 -17.44 -7.10
N ASN A 21 -17.29 -18.68 -7.36
CA ASN A 21 -17.39 -19.75 -6.37
C ASN A 21 -16.30 -20.84 -6.50
N GLY A 22 -15.28 -20.60 -7.33
CA GLY A 22 -14.32 -21.63 -7.77
C GLY A 22 -13.46 -22.25 -6.66
N THR A 23 -13.45 -21.70 -5.46
CA THR A 23 -12.70 -22.23 -4.31
C THR A 23 -13.52 -23.14 -3.40
N LYS A 24 -14.84 -23.20 -3.57
CA LYS A 24 -15.71 -24.01 -2.71
C LYS A 24 -15.62 -25.48 -3.14
N GLY A 25 -14.96 -26.31 -2.32
CA GLY A 25 -14.80 -27.73 -2.58
C GLY A 25 -13.57 -28.09 -3.43
N ASP A 26 -12.58 -27.20 -3.52
CA ASP A 26 -11.32 -27.51 -4.17
C ASP A 26 -10.57 -28.66 -3.46
N PRO A 27 -10.31 -29.80 -4.13
CA PRO A 27 -9.61 -30.94 -3.54
C PRO A 27 -8.14 -30.63 -3.20
N TRP A 28 -7.55 -29.58 -3.80
CA TRP A 28 -6.17 -29.16 -3.57
C TRP A 28 -6.04 -28.07 -2.52
N ALA A 29 -7.15 -27.58 -1.96
CA ALA A 29 -7.14 -26.44 -1.04
C ALA A 29 -6.17 -26.63 0.13
N ARG A 30 -6.06 -27.86 0.65
CA ARG A 30 -5.12 -28.22 1.73
C ARG A 30 -3.66 -28.17 1.26
N TYR A 31 -3.37 -28.63 0.05
CA TYR A 31 -2.03 -28.56 -0.56
C TYR A 31 -1.63 -27.12 -0.91
N GLU A 32 -2.57 -26.24 -1.21
CA GLU A 32 -2.28 -24.84 -1.51
C GLU A 32 -2.20 -23.92 -0.28
N GLN A 33 -2.59 -24.40 0.91
CA GLN A 33 -2.62 -23.57 2.13
C GLN A 33 -1.29 -22.88 2.46
N TRP A 34 -0.16 -23.56 2.25
CA TRP A 34 1.15 -23.01 2.61
C TRP A 34 1.44 -21.65 1.95
N ARG A 35 0.85 -21.39 0.78
CA ARG A 35 0.99 -20.14 0.01
C ARG A 35 0.36 -18.92 0.70
N TYR A 36 -0.55 -19.15 1.65
CA TYR A 36 -1.35 -18.11 2.28
C TYR A 36 -1.22 -18.11 3.81
N THR A 37 -0.47 -19.04 4.39
CA THR A 37 -0.22 -19.15 5.83
C THR A 37 1.17 -18.65 6.24
N GLY A 38 1.38 -18.40 7.53
CA GLY A 38 2.68 -18.02 8.08
C GLY A 38 3.23 -16.71 7.49
N PRO A 39 4.47 -16.67 6.97
CA PRO A 39 5.05 -15.44 6.41
C PRO A 39 4.33 -14.94 5.15
N PHE A 40 3.52 -15.79 4.50
CA PHE A 40 2.84 -15.44 3.24
C PHE A 40 1.41 -14.96 3.42
N THR A 41 0.96 -14.69 4.65
CA THR A 41 -0.34 -14.06 4.88
C THR A 41 -0.41 -12.67 4.25
N ARG A 42 -1.62 -12.19 3.93
CA ARG A 42 -1.81 -10.84 3.36
C ARG A 42 -1.12 -9.76 4.17
N PHE A 43 -1.26 -9.82 5.50
CA PHE A 43 -0.63 -8.86 6.41
C PHE A 43 0.90 -8.92 6.36
N ASN A 44 1.49 -10.11 6.43
CA ASN A 44 2.94 -10.25 6.46
C ASN A 44 3.62 -9.81 5.16
N ARG A 45 2.92 -9.91 4.02
CA ARG A 45 3.39 -9.35 2.73
C ARG A 45 3.55 -7.83 2.77
N PHE A 46 2.68 -7.12 3.50
CA PHE A 46 2.69 -5.65 3.57
C PHE A 46 3.38 -5.09 4.81
N LYS A 47 3.61 -5.90 5.84
CA LYS A 47 4.27 -5.47 7.08
C LYS A 47 5.63 -4.80 6.84
N GLY A 48 6.36 -5.23 5.80
CA GLY A 48 7.65 -4.68 5.41
C GLY A 48 7.60 -3.60 4.33
N SER A 49 6.44 -3.11 3.91
CA SER A 49 6.34 -2.15 2.79
C SER A 49 6.92 -0.78 3.11
N PHE A 50 6.99 -0.40 4.39
CA PHE A 50 7.51 0.90 4.83
C PHE A 50 8.52 0.73 5.97
N PRO A 51 9.71 0.16 5.69
CA PRO A 51 10.73 0.02 6.71
C PRO A 51 11.18 1.41 7.16
N GLY A 52 11.22 1.64 8.47
CA GLY A 52 11.71 2.90 9.03
C GLY A 52 10.74 4.08 8.99
N LEU A 53 9.50 3.92 8.50
CA LEU A 53 8.51 5.01 8.49
C LEU A 53 8.28 5.58 9.90
N GLY A 54 8.15 4.74 10.92
CA GLY A 54 7.99 5.20 12.30
C GLY A 54 9.19 6.04 12.79
N ILE A 55 10.41 5.63 12.46
CA ILE A 55 11.63 6.37 12.83
C ILE A 55 11.65 7.71 12.11
N ALA A 56 11.38 7.72 10.80
CA ALA A 56 11.34 8.93 10.00
C ALA A 56 10.28 9.91 10.51
N THR A 57 9.09 9.43 10.86
CA THR A 57 8.02 10.27 11.43
C THR A 57 8.45 10.91 12.76
N VAL A 58 9.09 10.15 13.65
CA VAL A 58 9.57 10.68 14.94
C VAL A 58 10.68 11.71 14.72
N ALA A 59 11.66 11.41 13.85
CA ALA A 59 12.75 12.34 13.54
C ALA A 59 12.21 13.65 12.92
N PHE A 60 11.28 13.54 11.97
CA PHE A 60 10.65 14.69 11.34
C PHE A 60 9.85 15.53 12.34
N ALA A 61 9.06 14.89 13.21
CA ALA A 61 8.34 15.59 14.27
C ALA A 61 9.30 16.30 15.24
N GLY A 62 10.40 15.65 15.62
CA GLY A 62 11.44 16.26 16.46
C GLY A 62 12.10 17.47 15.79
N TYR A 63 12.37 17.38 14.49
CA TYR A 63 12.86 18.52 13.71
C TYR A 63 11.88 19.69 13.70
N LEU A 64 10.58 19.44 13.42
CA LEU A 64 9.56 20.50 13.43
C LEU A 64 9.42 21.18 14.79
N VAL A 65 9.51 20.42 15.88
CA VAL A 65 9.50 20.98 17.24
C VAL A 65 10.74 21.83 17.48
N ALA A 66 11.92 21.36 17.05
CA ALA A 66 13.15 22.11 17.18
C ALA A 66 13.12 23.41 16.36
N GLU A 67 12.61 23.33 15.13
CA GLU A 67 12.41 24.48 14.25
C GLU A 67 11.47 25.52 14.87
N GLN A 68 10.36 25.05 15.44
CA GLN A 68 9.35 25.93 16.02
C GLN A 68 9.79 26.61 17.33
N LEU A 69 10.63 25.95 18.13
CA LEU A 69 11.00 26.41 19.47
C LEU A 69 12.41 27.02 19.56
N PHE A 70 13.32 26.63 18.67
CA PHE A 70 14.73 27.02 18.76
C PHE A 70 15.24 27.72 17.48
N PHE A 71 14.77 27.35 16.29
CA PHE A 71 15.26 27.98 15.04
C PHE A 71 14.42 29.18 14.56
N LYS A 72 13.28 29.48 15.21
CA LYS A 72 12.46 30.65 14.89
C LYS A 72 13.06 31.99 15.31
N ASP A 73 13.89 32.02 16.34
CA ASP A 73 14.50 33.26 16.85
C ASP A 73 15.74 33.68 16.06
N ASP A 74 16.38 32.77 15.30
CA ASP A 74 17.61 33.05 14.54
C ASP A 74 17.38 33.52 13.08
N HIS A 75 16.14 33.43 12.56
CA HIS A 75 15.81 33.87 11.18
C HIS A 75 15.04 35.19 11.11
N ALA A 76 14.83 35.88 12.23
CA ALA A 76 14.16 37.19 12.28
C ALA A 76 15.13 38.40 12.28
N HIS A 77 16.45 38.19 12.14
CA HIS A 77 17.46 39.26 12.23
C HIS A 77 18.50 39.29 11.09
N HIS A 78 18.16 38.83 9.88
CA HIS A 78 19.05 38.95 8.71
C HIS A 78 18.37 39.56 7.48
N ASP A 79 17.58 40.63 7.69
CA ASP A 79 17.13 41.49 6.60
C ASP A 79 17.19 42.98 6.98
N GLU A 80 18.34 43.49 7.45
CA GLU A 80 18.58 44.94 7.45
C GLU A 80 20.07 45.27 7.21
N GLY A 81 20.39 45.74 6.00
CA GLY A 81 21.47 46.68 5.77
C GLY A 81 22.74 46.20 5.05
N HIS A 82 22.96 46.80 3.87
CA HIS A 82 24.24 47.28 3.31
C HIS A 82 24.80 46.60 2.03
N HIS A 83 24.68 47.37 0.94
CA HIS A 83 25.41 47.42 -0.34
C HIS A 83 25.12 46.40 -1.45
#